data_AF-A0A9X5U209-F1
#
_entry.id   AF-A0A9X5U209-F1
#
_cell.length_a   1.000
_cell.length_b   1.000
_cell.length_c   1.000
_cell.angle_alpha   90.00
_cell.angle_beta   90.00
_cell.angle_gamma   90.00
#
_symmetry.space_group_name_H-M   'P 1'
#
loop_
_entity.id
_entity.type
_entity.pdbx_description
1 polymer ?
#
loop_
_entity_poly.entity_id
_entity_poly.type
_entity_poly.pdbx_seq_one_letter_code
_entity_poly.pdbx_strand_id
1 'polypeptide(L)'
;MTPGFSLRRLVFRRRYLHALVATAPHEAVTRCINYWASRWRSTPVETPGMREQLAQQGWVGTEIADGLDTMGALFSTVTDSIARSDLFPQSASQPASQPAATARYQTSRILIAARPWSAEGRPASEVWCFDTRVSQRNTPTTKEDVGHYLQDLAVTLQLDELLLAQPELLFEGDLPTDHLFAGRNVIAMRQAAKKESRRRR
;
A
#
# COMPACT_ATOMS: atom_id res chain seq x y z
N MET A 1 -30.23 1.30 11.99
CA MET A 1 -29.08 0.47 12.42
C MET A 1 -27.90 1.41 12.61
N THR A 2 -27.48 1.64 13.86
CA THR A 2 -26.29 2.44 14.16
C THR A 2 -25.05 1.65 13.72
N PRO A 3 -24.10 2.23 12.98
CA PRO A 3 -22.86 1.54 12.66
C PRO A 3 -22.14 1.27 13.98
N GLY A 4 -21.98 -0.01 14.31
CA GLY A 4 -21.42 -0.44 15.59
C GLY A 4 -20.05 0.18 15.80
N PHE A 5 -19.88 0.81 16.97
CA PHE A 5 -18.59 1.30 17.45
C PHE A 5 -17.65 0.10 17.63
N SER A 6 -16.81 -0.18 16.63
CA SER A 6 -15.83 -1.26 16.70
C SER A 6 -14.51 -0.70 17.21
N LEU A 7 -14.10 -1.10 18.42
CA LEU A 7 -12.77 -0.81 18.97
C LEU A 7 -11.66 -1.26 18.02
N ARG A 8 -11.89 -2.32 17.21
CA ARG A 8 -10.94 -2.74 16.17
C ARG A 8 -10.78 -1.71 15.06
N ARG A 9 -11.85 -1.02 14.63
CA ARG A 9 -11.77 0.05 13.60
C ARG A 9 -11.00 1.29 14.09
N LEU A 10 -11.02 1.56 15.39
CA LEU A 10 -10.26 2.66 15.99
C LEU A 10 -8.74 2.38 16.00
N VAL A 11 -8.36 1.11 16.13
CA VAL A 11 -6.96 0.64 16.19
C VAL A 11 -6.41 0.30 14.80
N PHE A 12 -7.20 -0.37 13.96
CA PHE A 12 -6.85 -0.79 12.60
C PHE A 12 -7.58 0.10 11.59
N ARG A 13 -6.98 1.26 11.29
CA ARG A 13 -7.61 2.33 10.52
C ARG A 13 -7.42 2.24 9.00
N ARG A 14 -6.68 1.24 8.52
CA ARG A 14 -6.45 1.09 7.09
C ARG A 14 -7.77 0.83 6.39
N ARG A 15 -8.00 1.56 5.29
CA ARG A 15 -9.19 1.44 4.46
C ARG A 15 -8.87 0.55 3.27
N TYR A 16 -9.81 -0.32 2.96
CA TYR A 16 -9.74 -1.29 1.89
C TYR A 16 -10.90 -1.02 0.95
N LEU A 17 -10.61 -1.03 -0.35
CA LEU A 17 -11.63 -1.18 -1.37
C LEU A 17 -11.64 -2.64 -1.79
N HIS A 18 -12.82 -3.24 -1.73
CA HIS A 18 -13.15 -4.54 -2.31
C HIS A 18 -14.22 -4.31 -3.38
N ALA A 19 -13.98 -4.77 -4.60
CA ALA A 19 -14.90 -4.56 -5.72
C ALA A 19 -14.93 -5.78 -6.64
N LEU A 20 -16.12 -6.08 -7.17
CA LEU A 20 -16.29 -7.04 -8.26
C LEU A 20 -16.39 -6.27 -9.57
N VAL A 21 -15.49 -6.55 -10.51
CA VAL A 21 -15.41 -5.83 -11.80
C VAL A 21 -15.58 -6.76 -12.99
N ALA A 22 -16.19 -6.27 -14.06
CA ALA A 22 -16.51 -6.97 -15.30
C ALA A 22 -15.33 -7.06 -16.29
N THR A 23 -14.11 -7.24 -15.78
CA THR A 23 -12.87 -7.32 -16.57
C THR A 23 -11.99 -8.47 -16.10
N ALA A 24 -10.99 -8.82 -16.91
CA ALA A 24 -9.99 -9.81 -16.53
C ALA A 24 -9.03 -9.26 -15.45
N PRO A 25 -8.42 -10.10 -14.60
CA PRO A 25 -7.66 -9.62 -13.43
C PRO A 25 -6.51 -8.68 -13.78
N HIS A 26 -5.80 -8.95 -14.88
CA HIS A 26 -4.71 -8.10 -15.34
C HIS A 26 -5.20 -6.70 -15.73
N GLU A 27 -6.31 -6.62 -16.46
CA GLU A 27 -6.90 -5.35 -16.87
C GLU A 27 -7.42 -4.56 -15.66
N ALA A 28 -8.08 -5.25 -14.72
CA ALA A 28 -8.55 -4.66 -13.47
C ALA A 28 -7.40 -4.02 -12.68
N VAL A 29 -6.29 -4.75 -12.50
CA VAL A 29 -5.10 -4.21 -11.83
C VAL A 29 -4.50 -3.02 -12.59
N THR A 30 -4.38 -3.11 -13.92
CA THR A 30 -3.86 -1.99 -14.74
C THR A 30 -4.71 -0.74 -14.59
N ARG A 31 -6.04 -0.85 -14.58
CA ARG A 31 -6.94 0.29 -14.37
C ARG A 31 -6.74 0.94 -13.00
N CYS A 32 -6.63 0.14 -11.94
CA CYS A 32 -6.33 0.65 -10.61
C CYS A 32 -4.95 1.33 -10.56
N ILE A 33 -3.91 0.74 -11.17
CA ILE A 33 -2.57 1.35 -11.23
C ILE A 33 -2.62 2.69 -11.96
N ASN A 34 -3.31 2.75 -13.11
CA ASN A 34 -3.46 3.98 -13.90
C ASN A 34 -4.22 5.06 -13.12
N TYR A 35 -5.24 4.68 -12.36
CA TYR A 35 -5.93 5.60 -11.45
C TYR A 35 -4.93 6.22 -10.46
N TRP A 36 -4.14 5.42 -9.75
CA TRP A 36 -3.15 5.94 -8.81
C TRP A 36 -2.04 6.75 -9.48
N ALA A 37 -1.59 6.32 -10.66
CA ALA A 37 -0.63 7.07 -11.48
C ALA A 37 -1.14 8.47 -11.83
N SER A 38 -2.44 8.62 -12.09
CA SER A 38 -3.05 9.94 -12.39
C SER A 38 -3.12 10.86 -11.16
N ARG A 39 -3.11 10.30 -9.95
CA ARG A 39 -3.20 11.05 -8.69
C ARG A 39 -1.85 11.39 -8.09
N TRP A 40 -0.84 10.57 -8.38
CA TRP A 40 0.52 10.81 -7.92
C TRP A 40 1.27 11.76 -8.83
N ARG A 41 2.12 12.60 -8.23
CA ARG A 41 3.00 13.53 -8.96
C ARG A 41 4.18 12.82 -9.63
N SER A 42 4.45 11.58 -9.25
CA SER A 42 5.57 10.78 -9.74
C SER A 42 5.06 9.44 -10.27
N THR A 43 5.80 8.87 -11.23
CA THR A 43 5.51 7.55 -11.77
C THR A 43 5.45 6.52 -10.63
N PRO A 44 4.37 5.71 -10.54
CA PRO A 44 4.30 4.61 -9.59
C PRO A 44 5.48 3.66 -9.75
N VAL A 45 6.09 3.28 -8.64
CA VAL A 45 7.17 2.29 -8.63
C VAL A 45 6.66 1.02 -7.97
N GLU A 46 6.74 -0.09 -8.69
CA GLU A 46 6.38 -1.40 -8.15
C GLU A 46 7.42 -1.88 -7.12
N THR A 47 6.93 -2.50 -6.05
CA THR A 47 7.77 -3.16 -5.04
C THR A 47 8.29 -4.48 -5.62
N PRO A 48 9.61 -4.65 -5.77
CA PRO A 48 10.18 -5.87 -6.36
C PRO A 48 9.78 -7.12 -5.57
N GLY A 49 9.36 -8.18 -6.28
CA GLY A 49 9.00 -9.46 -5.69
C GLY A 49 7.54 -9.59 -5.24
N MET A 50 6.80 -8.47 -5.09
CA MET A 50 5.41 -8.52 -4.61
C MET A 50 4.46 -9.15 -5.63
N ARG A 51 4.68 -8.91 -6.93
CA ARG A 51 3.92 -9.54 -8.01
C ARG A 51 4.01 -11.05 -7.97
N GLU A 52 5.22 -11.58 -7.77
CA GLU A 52 5.48 -13.01 -7.68
C GLU A 52 4.86 -13.62 -6.42
N GLN A 53 4.93 -12.92 -5.28
CA GLN A 53 4.29 -13.37 -4.04
C GLN A 53 2.76 -13.43 -4.17
N LEU A 54 2.14 -12.47 -4.83
CA LEU A 54 0.71 -12.49 -5.11
C LEU A 54 0.34 -13.63 -6.08
N ALA A 55 1.14 -13.81 -7.14
CA ALA A 55 0.92 -14.88 -8.11
C ALA A 55 0.99 -16.28 -7.49
N GLN A 56 1.90 -16.49 -6.52
CA GLN A 56 1.97 -17.75 -5.75
C GLN A 56 0.69 -18.06 -4.96
N GLN A 57 -0.12 -17.05 -4.67
CA GLN A 57 -1.39 -17.16 -3.97
C GLN A 57 -2.60 -17.10 -4.92
N GLY A 58 -2.39 -17.16 -6.24
CA GLY A 58 -3.45 -17.09 -7.26
C GLY A 58 -3.95 -15.67 -7.55
N TRP A 59 -3.22 -14.64 -7.13
CA TRP A 59 -3.56 -13.23 -7.35
C TRP A 59 -2.68 -12.60 -8.43
N VAL A 60 -3.29 -11.81 -9.29
CA VAL A 60 -2.61 -10.89 -10.20
C VAL A 60 -2.52 -9.54 -9.50
N GLY A 61 -1.34 -8.97 -9.33
CA GLY A 61 -1.24 -7.69 -8.62
C GLY A 61 0.17 -7.26 -8.33
N THR A 62 0.28 -6.13 -7.63
CA THR A 62 1.56 -5.59 -7.17
C THR A 62 1.33 -4.62 -6.01
N GLU A 63 2.42 -4.18 -5.39
CA GLU A 63 2.42 -3.08 -4.42
C GLU A 63 3.15 -1.90 -5.06
N ILE A 64 2.45 -0.79 -5.27
CA ILE A 64 3.02 0.44 -5.83
C ILE A 64 3.33 1.46 -4.73
N ALA A 65 4.42 2.18 -4.89
CA ALA A 65 4.75 3.35 -4.09
C ALA A 65 4.76 4.61 -4.97
N ASP A 66 4.44 5.77 -4.39
CA ASP A 66 4.79 7.02 -5.04
C ASP A 66 6.33 7.06 -5.19
N GLY A 67 6.81 7.30 -6.41
CA GLY A 67 8.22 7.09 -6.78
C GLY A 67 9.25 7.90 -5.96
N LEU A 68 8.80 8.76 -5.04
CA LEU A 68 9.59 9.49 -4.08
C LEU A 68 10.33 8.57 -3.07
N ASP A 69 9.83 7.35 -2.85
CA ASP A 69 10.41 6.34 -1.95
C ASP A 69 11.71 5.71 -2.49
N THR A 70 11.99 5.85 -3.79
CA THR A 70 13.23 5.32 -4.40
C THR A 70 14.47 6.07 -3.94
N MET A 71 14.35 7.36 -3.57
CA MET A 71 15.46 8.10 -2.97
C MET A 71 15.76 7.60 -1.55
N GLY A 72 14.74 7.30 -0.73
CA GLY A 72 14.96 6.72 0.60
C GLY A 72 15.67 5.36 0.55
N ALA A 73 15.37 4.53 -0.46
CA ALA A 73 16.06 3.25 -0.67
C ALA A 73 17.52 3.44 -1.15
N LEU A 74 17.78 4.45 -2.00
CA LEU A 74 19.14 4.79 -2.47
C LEU A 74 19.99 5.49 -1.39
N PHE A 75 19.39 6.19 -0.43
CA PHE A 75 20.10 6.76 0.72
C PHE A 75 20.25 5.78 1.90
N SER A 76 19.49 4.69 1.95
CA SER A 76 19.59 3.68 3.03
C SER A 76 20.88 2.85 2.98
N THR A 77 21.62 2.87 1.88
CA THR A 77 22.90 2.15 1.75
C THR A 77 24.10 2.88 2.33
N VAL A 78 23.96 4.14 2.80
CA VAL A 78 25.10 4.92 3.33
C VAL A 78 25.07 5.09 4.86
N THR A 79 23.94 4.83 5.54
CA THR A 79 23.82 5.16 6.98
C THR A 79 23.93 4.00 7.96
N ASP A 80 24.09 2.75 7.51
CA ASP A 80 24.11 1.58 8.41
C ASP A 80 25.52 1.14 8.90
N SER A 81 26.55 2.00 8.76
CA SER A 81 27.94 1.62 9.13
C SER A 81 28.59 2.40 10.29
N ILE A 82 27.93 3.36 10.95
CA ILE A 82 28.56 4.06 12.08
C ILE A 82 27.60 4.21 13.25
N ALA A 83 27.46 3.14 14.03
CA ALA A 83 27.04 3.23 15.44
C ALA A 83 27.64 2.07 16.24
N ARG A 84 28.98 1.97 16.24
CA ARG A 84 29.69 1.22 17.28
C ARG A 84 31.09 1.77 17.46
N SER A 85 31.21 2.82 18.26
CA SER A 85 32.38 3.11 19.10
C SER A 85 31.99 4.22 20.08
N ASP A 86 31.69 3.82 21.31
CA ASP A 86 31.84 4.68 22.47
C ASP A 86 33.32 5.10 22.57
N LEU A 87 33.58 6.39 22.81
CA LEU A 87 34.61 6.92 23.72
C LEU A 87 34.75 8.46 23.54
N PHE A 88 34.88 9.14 24.68
CA PHE A 88 35.23 10.55 24.95
C PHE A 88 34.11 11.57 25.29
N PRO A 89 34.21 12.24 26.46
CA PRO A 89 33.33 13.34 26.85
C PRO A 89 33.96 14.73 26.63
N GLN A 90 33.07 15.74 26.53
CA GLN A 90 33.25 17.18 26.79
C GLN A 90 33.51 18.15 25.62
N SER A 91 32.44 18.95 25.38
CA SER A 91 32.42 20.42 25.35
C SER A 91 32.48 21.19 24.02
N ALA A 92 31.57 22.17 23.97
CA ALA A 92 31.54 23.44 23.24
C ALA A 92 30.86 23.51 21.85
N SER A 93 29.72 24.22 21.88
CA SER A 93 29.28 25.23 20.89
C SER A 93 28.69 24.75 19.55
N GLN A 94 27.37 24.75 19.48
CA GLN A 94 26.62 25.01 18.24
C GLN A 94 26.77 26.49 17.86
N PRO A 95 26.77 26.85 16.56
CA PRO A 95 25.49 27.22 15.97
C PRO A 95 25.27 26.69 14.53
N ALA A 96 23.98 26.42 14.27
CA ALA A 96 23.29 26.61 13.00
C ALA A 96 23.92 26.02 11.74
N SER A 97 23.89 24.69 11.64
CA SER A 97 23.60 24.01 10.38
C SER A 97 22.78 22.78 10.73
N GLN A 98 21.58 23.01 11.26
CA GLN A 98 20.54 22.00 11.14
C GLN A 98 20.33 21.81 9.64
N PRO A 99 20.59 20.63 9.05
CA PRO A 99 19.88 20.33 7.81
C PRO A 99 18.42 20.44 8.23
N ALA A 100 17.71 21.40 7.65
CA ALA A 100 16.28 21.54 7.81
C ALA A 100 15.72 20.13 7.77
N ALA A 101 15.21 19.66 8.92
CA ALA A 101 14.53 18.39 8.97
C ALA A 101 13.43 18.53 7.93
N THR A 102 13.66 17.94 6.76
CA THR A 102 12.71 17.86 5.66
C THR A 102 11.62 16.93 6.15
N ALA A 103 10.78 17.49 7.01
CA ALA A 103 9.47 16.99 7.28
C ALA A 103 8.83 16.76 5.91
N ARG A 104 8.30 15.53 5.74
CA ARG A 104 7.34 15.10 4.70
C ARG A 104 7.93 14.38 3.48
N TYR A 105 8.56 13.22 3.70
CA TYR A 105 8.55 12.15 2.69
C TYR A 105 7.54 11.09 3.10
N GLN A 106 6.27 11.41 2.89
CA GLN A 106 5.18 10.47 3.08
C GLN A 106 4.99 9.71 1.78
N THR A 107 5.58 8.52 1.73
CA THR A 107 5.50 7.66 0.57
C THR A 107 4.35 6.68 0.77
N SER A 108 3.23 6.99 0.12
CA SER A 108 2.03 6.15 0.19
C SER A 108 2.32 4.84 -0.55
N ARG A 109 1.95 3.70 0.04
CA ARG A 109 2.15 2.39 -0.58
C ARG A 109 0.83 1.68 -0.76
N ILE A 110 0.38 1.56 -1.99
CA ILE A 110 -0.91 0.96 -2.31
C ILE A 110 -0.68 -0.45 -2.85
N LEU A 111 -1.35 -1.44 -2.25
CA LEU A 111 -1.40 -2.78 -2.80
C LEU A 111 -2.69 -2.93 -3.62
N ILE A 112 -2.52 -3.45 -4.82
CA ILE A 112 -3.57 -3.70 -5.78
C ILE A 112 -3.45 -5.17 -6.17
N ALA A 113 -4.52 -5.92 -5.96
CA ALA A 113 -4.57 -7.33 -6.31
C ALA A 113 -5.95 -7.66 -6.89
N ALA A 114 -5.96 -8.46 -7.94
CA ALA A 114 -7.16 -8.99 -8.55
C ALA A 114 -7.04 -10.49 -8.78
N ARG A 115 -8.15 -11.22 -8.69
CA ARG A 115 -8.22 -12.64 -9.08
C ARG A 115 -9.49 -12.90 -9.87
N PRO A 116 -9.54 -13.95 -10.69
CA PRO A 116 -10.77 -14.31 -11.40
C PRO A 116 -11.92 -14.52 -10.42
N TRP A 117 -13.07 -13.92 -10.73
CA TRP A 117 -14.32 -14.17 -10.04
C TRP A 117 -15.21 -14.96 -10.99
N SER A 118 -15.81 -16.05 -10.50
CA SER A 118 -16.68 -16.89 -11.31
C SER A 118 -17.99 -16.15 -11.59
N ALA A 119 -18.06 -15.45 -12.72
CA ALA A 119 -19.30 -14.98 -13.32
C ALA A 119 -19.59 -15.80 -14.57
N GLU A 120 -20.82 -16.24 -14.73
CA GLU A 120 -21.32 -17.14 -15.79
C GLU A 120 -20.87 -16.71 -17.21
N GLY A 121 -19.72 -17.23 -17.66
CA GLY A 121 -19.22 -17.06 -19.03
C GLY A 121 -18.69 -15.66 -19.40
N ARG A 122 -18.58 -14.73 -18.45
CA ARG A 122 -18.05 -13.37 -18.69
C ARG A 122 -16.78 -13.13 -17.87
N PRO A 123 -15.79 -12.35 -18.38
CA PRO A 123 -14.63 -12.00 -17.59
C PRO A 123 -15.08 -11.16 -16.39
N ALA A 124 -14.82 -11.69 -15.19
CA ALA A 124 -15.07 -10.99 -13.95
C ALA A 124 -13.89 -11.19 -13.01
N SER A 125 -13.63 -10.19 -12.19
CA SER A 125 -12.54 -10.20 -11.23
C SER A 125 -12.95 -9.62 -9.90
N GLU A 126 -12.46 -10.25 -8.84
CA GLU A 126 -12.45 -9.69 -7.50
C GLU A 126 -11.20 -8.84 -7.37
N VAL A 127 -11.37 -7.56 -6.99
CA VAL A 127 -10.30 -6.57 -6.89
C VAL A 127 -10.21 -6.05 -5.46
N TRP A 128 -8.99 -5.99 -4.96
CA TRP A 128 -8.62 -5.40 -3.69
C TRP A 128 -7.63 -4.26 -3.92
N CYS A 129 -7.91 -3.11 -3.33
CA CYS A 129 -7.04 -1.93 -3.37
C CYS A 129 -6.99 -1.26 -2.00
N PHE A 130 -5.80 -1.12 -1.40
CA PHE A 130 -5.67 -0.58 -0.04
C PHE A 130 -4.28 -0.04 0.27
N ASP A 131 -4.20 0.85 1.25
CA ASP A 131 -2.92 1.32 1.79
C ASP A 131 -2.27 0.26 2.68
N THR A 132 -1.01 -0.02 2.41
CA THR A 132 -0.18 -0.96 3.15
C THR A 132 0.73 -0.32 4.18
N ARG A 133 0.68 1.01 4.38
CA ARG A 133 1.33 1.63 5.53
C ARG A 133 0.48 1.43 6.79
N VAL A 134 1.12 0.93 7.85
CA VAL A 134 0.58 1.07 9.20
C VAL A 134 0.89 2.52 9.54
N SER A 135 -0.09 3.36 9.88
CA SER A 135 0.26 4.67 10.44
C SER A 135 1.16 4.44 11.65
N GLN A 136 2.48 4.69 11.49
CA GLN A 136 3.27 5.11 12.62
C GLN A 136 2.60 6.39 13.11
N ARG A 137 2.39 6.46 14.41
CA ARG A 137 1.55 7.42 15.13
C ARG A 137 1.86 8.91 14.86
N ASN A 138 2.90 9.23 14.08
CA ASN A 138 3.56 10.53 14.03
C ASN A 138 3.86 11.07 12.62
N THR A 139 3.04 10.83 11.59
CA THR A 139 3.22 11.54 10.30
C THR A 139 1.90 12.12 9.81
N PRO A 140 1.85 13.44 9.51
CA PRO A 140 0.62 14.11 9.10
C PRO A 140 0.36 13.85 7.61
N THR A 141 -0.04 12.63 7.27
CA THR A 141 -0.93 12.40 6.12
C THR A 141 -2.29 12.61 6.75
N THR A 142 -3.05 13.60 6.30
CA THR A 142 -4.46 13.68 6.68
C THR A 142 -5.09 12.35 6.32
N LYS A 143 -5.54 11.62 7.36
CA LYS A 143 -6.09 10.27 7.23
C LYS A 143 -7.33 10.24 6.33
N GLU A 144 -7.87 11.41 6.02
CA GLU A 144 -8.95 11.63 5.07
C GLU A 144 -8.55 11.36 3.60
N ASP A 145 -7.28 11.46 3.20
CA ASP A 145 -6.91 11.52 1.77
C ASP A 145 -7.02 10.16 1.05
N VAL A 146 -6.39 9.10 1.56
CA VAL A 146 -6.41 7.78 0.89
C VAL A 146 -7.81 7.18 0.88
N GLY A 147 -8.57 7.38 1.95
CA GLY A 147 -9.94 6.92 2.00
C GLY A 147 -10.84 7.61 0.98
N HIS A 148 -10.62 8.90 0.75
CA HIS A 148 -11.29 9.64 -0.31
C HIS A 148 -10.88 9.13 -1.70
N TYR A 149 -9.59 8.86 -1.95
CA TYR A 149 -9.12 8.27 -3.20
C TYR A 149 -9.67 6.86 -3.45
N LEU A 150 -9.82 6.02 -2.42
CA LEU A 150 -10.45 4.71 -2.58
C LEU A 150 -11.94 4.82 -2.93
N GLN A 151 -12.64 5.78 -2.35
CA GLN A 151 -14.02 6.06 -2.70
C GLN A 151 -14.15 6.62 -4.13
N ASP A 152 -13.25 7.50 -4.52
CA ASP A 152 -13.21 8.09 -5.86
C ASP A 152 -12.78 7.06 -6.92
N LEU A 153 -11.91 6.11 -6.59
CA LEU A 153 -11.64 4.94 -7.42
C LEU A 153 -12.90 4.09 -7.61
N ALA A 154 -13.68 3.85 -6.55
CA ALA A 154 -14.95 3.15 -6.66
C ALA A 154 -15.95 3.88 -7.58
N VAL A 155 -16.02 5.22 -7.48
CA VAL A 155 -16.82 6.05 -8.40
C VAL A 155 -16.29 5.95 -9.83
N THR A 156 -14.97 5.96 -10.03
CA THR A 156 -14.36 5.81 -11.37
C THR A 156 -14.74 4.48 -12.00
N LEU A 157 -14.64 3.38 -11.25
CA LEU A 157 -15.06 2.05 -11.72
C LEU A 157 -16.57 1.98 -12.01
N GLN A 158 -17.39 2.73 -11.27
CA GLN A 158 -18.82 2.85 -11.52
C GLN A 158 -19.12 3.61 -12.81
N LEU A 159 -18.43 4.72 -13.05
CA LEU A 159 -18.58 5.55 -14.25
C LEU A 159 -18.10 4.82 -15.51
N ASP A 160 -17.08 3.98 -15.39
CA ASP A 160 -16.61 3.10 -16.46
C ASP A 160 -17.55 1.89 -16.70
N GLU A 161 -18.67 1.79 -15.98
CA GLU A 161 -19.64 0.68 -16.03
C GLU A 161 -19.03 -0.71 -15.76
N LEU A 162 -17.94 -0.75 -14.98
CA LEU A 162 -17.22 -1.99 -14.71
C LEU A 162 -17.72 -2.72 -13.47
N LEU A 163 -18.42 -2.06 -12.56
CA LEU A 163 -18.84 -2.68 -11.30
C LEU A 163 -19.98 -3.68 -11.50
N LEU A 164 -19.76 -4.92 -11.06
CA LEU A 164 -20.77 -6.00 -11.06
C LEU A 164 -21.65 -5.99 -9.81
N ALA A 165 -21.15 -5.38 -8.73
CA ALA A 165 -21.84 -5.25 -7.45
C ALA A 165 -21.43 -3.93 -6.78
N GLN A 166 -22.17 -3.54 -5.74
CA GLN A 166 -21.78 -2.40 -4.93
C GLN A 166 -20.39 -2.63 -4.32
N PRO A 167 -19.43 -1.71 -4.50
CA PRO A 167 -18.10 -1.85 -3.96
C PRO A 167 -18.12 -1.64 -2.45
N GLU A 168 -17.33 -2.43 -1.74
CA GLU A 168 -17.25 -2.41 -0.29
C GLU A 168 -16.01 -1.64 0.18
N LEU A 169 -16.24 -0.65 1.04
CA LEU A 169 -15.19 0.07 1.73
C LEU A 169 -15.04 -0.50 3.15
N LEU A 170 -14.04 -1.35 3.34
CA LEU A 170 -13.79 -2.09 4.57
C LEU A 170 -12.67 -1.45 5.38
N PHE A 171 -12.62 -1.76 6.68
CA PHE A 171 -11.45 -1.49 7.51
C PHE A 171 -10.62 -2.76 7.71
N GLU A 172 -9.32 -2.65 7.91
CA GLU A 172 -8.46 -3.79 8.26
C GLU A 172 -9.00 -4.59 9.46
N GLY A 173 -9.57 -3.89 10.45
CA GLY A 173 -10.15 -4.53 11.62
C GLY A 173 -11.38 -5.41 11.35
N ASP A 174 -12.01 -5.26 10.18
CA ASP A 174 -13.15 -6.08 9.72
C ASP A 174 -12.68 -7.35 8.98
N LEU A 175 -11.39 -7.44 8.61
CA LEU A 175 -10.85 -8.61 7.92
C LEU A 175 -10.57 -9.77 8.90
N PRO A 176 -10.84 -11.02 8.49
CA PRO A 176 -10.36 -12.20 9.20
C PRO A 176 -8.83 -12.17 9.38
N THR A 177 -8.33 -12.72 10.49
CA THR A 177 -6.89 -12.65 10.81
C THR A 177 -6.04 -13.50 9.85
N ASP A 178 -6.63 -14.56 9.32
CA ASP A 178 -6.10 -15.46 8.30
C ASP A 178 -6.26 -14.93 6.86
N HIS A 179 -6.93 -13.79 6.68
CA HIS A 179 -7.10 -13.19 5.35
C HIS A 179 -5.74 -12.80 4.74
N LEU A 180 -5.52 -13.09 3.45
CA LEU A 180 -4.26 -12.82 2.76
C LEU A 180 -3.81 -11.35 2.91
N PHE A 181 -4.76 -10.42 2.88
CA PHE A 181 -4.52 -8.99 2.98
C PHE A 181 -4.59 -8.41 4.40
N ALA A 182 -4.71 -9.26 5.42
CA ALA A 182 -4.51 -8.83 6.80
C ALA A 182 -3.07 -8.30 6.98
N GLY A 183 -2.87 -7.25 7.78
CA GLY A 183 -1.58 -6.56 7.86
C GLY A 183 -0.38 -7.46 8.18
N ARG A 184 -0.57 -8.49 9.02
CA ARG A 184 0.49 -9.47 9.34
C ARG A 184 0.94 -10.26 8.11
N ASN A 185 -0.02 -10.70 7.29
CA ASN A 185 0.24 -11.47 6.08
C ASN A 185 0.87 -10.61 4.99
N VAL A 186 0.44 -9.35 4.85
CA VAL A 186 1.07 -8.38 3.95
C VAL A 186 2.52 -8.09 4.33
N ILE A 187 2.81 -7.93 5.63
CA ILE A 187 4.20 -7.78 6.10
C ILE A 187 5.02 -9.02 5.77
N ALA A 188 4.48 -10.22 6.00
CA ALA A 188 5.17 -11.47 5.69
C ALA A 188 5.47 -11.61 4.17
N MET A 189 4.49 -11.31 3.32
CA MET A 189 4.67 -11.29 1.86
C MET A 189 5.79 -10.33 1.44
N ARG A 190 5.85 -9.12 2.01
CA ARG A 190 6.91 -8.16 1.69
C ARG A 190 8.29 -8.64 2.13
N GLN A 191 8.40 -9.31 3.27
CA GLN A 191 9.67 -9.89 3.71
C GLN A 191 10.12 -11.03 2.78
N ALA A 192 9.18 -11.88 2.34
CA ALA A 192 9.46 -12.93 1.36
C ALA A 192 9.91 -12.35 0.01
N ALA A 193 9.22 -11.32 -0.49
CA ALA A 193 9.58 -10.58 -1.70
C ALA A 193 11.00 -9.97 -1.61
N LYS A 194 11.35 -9.37 -0.47
CA LYS A 194 12.69 -8.81 -0.20
C LYS A 194 13.76 -9.89 -0.17
N LYS A 195 13.47 -11.06 0.41
CA LYS A 195 14.41 -12.19 0.45
C LYS A 195 14.65 -12.75 -0.95
N GLU A 196 13.60 -12.90 -1.74
CA GLU A 196 13.69 -13.44 -3.10
C GLU A 196 14.40 -12.47 -4.05
N SER A 197 14.10 -11.17 -3.98
CA SER A 197 14.79 -10.16 -4.81
C SER A 197 16.28 -10.05 -4.52
N ARG A 198 16.73 -10.33 -3.29
CA ARG A 198 18.15 -10.42 -2.93
C ARG A 198 18.83 -11.67 -3.47
N ARG A 199 18.12 -12.79 -3.61
CA ARG A 199 18.68 -14.04 -4.14
C ARG A 199 18.88 -14.01 -5.65
N ARG A 200 18.12 -13.17 -6.36
CA ARG A 200 18.18 -13.02 -7.82
C ARG A 200 19.18 -11.95 -8.30
N ARG A 201 19.83 -11.23 -7.39
CA ARG A 201 20.94 -10.31 -7.69
C ARG A 201 22.27 -11.04 -7.48
#